data_AF-A0A0F9LKW5-F1
#
_entry.id   AF-A0A0F9LKW5-F1
#
_cell.length_a   1.000
_cell.length_b   1.000
_cell.length_c   1.000
_cell.angle_alpha   90.00
_cell.angle_beta   90.00
_cell.angle_gamma   90.00
#
_symmetry.space_group_name_H-M   'P 1'
#
loop_
_entity.id
_entity.type
_entity.pdbx_description
1 polymer ?
#
loop_
_entity_poly.entity_id
_entity_poly.type
_entity_poly.pdbx_seq_one_letter_code
_entity_poly.pdbx_strand_id
1 'polypeptide(L)'
;GIDMDDAIQDGTTHPQAVGLLAFLKDAYQEKSVSGKGYKVFGRGPCPEWVEFNYAMGKLTGDHAARFFAVQGGGTGDPTAQINLEAVKVVLSGATEGEATERKHEPLPKVIQAGGQNDMLFRVACKHTREGMSPNEVFAIVKAVQVERAPNAPGETPWTDSDIHAIVASAGRYGVKEDRWGHDNVGDSECFKALHGERVRYDNRVGRWLIYDGVRWSPDRTHRVREMAIETMRWRMEASARIDDTKARKALWEWASKGLSSRRLDHMLKEAAASPGIVSSGEEWDRDPWLLGVQNGAIDLKTGVFRPGTPEDMITKQCAFPWDTEAEFPVWAATVADIFKDNPALVPYFQKVMGYALTGDTREEVFFLLIGGGRNGKGTLINTVDRILGDYATGLSFKSLEATRHGSGGGAASPDIAKLAGTRFVTSSETSGGAFNVAIIKGLTGRDPITARHLNKEEFTFLPNLKLFISLNEQPPVHDQSVGFWERPHLIPFNQCYAEHPDRTLKDKLLAEGRGILWWMVQGCLAWQKEGLARPKAVQDEVQAYKVSQAPLTEFISERLVVTPELECPAAQLYDEYKVWADERRLNGRARLTRTRFGREMGKVHEKQHTRKGTVYMGIGLGGGF
;
A
#
# COMPACT_ATOMS: atom_id res chain seq x y z
N GLY A 1 -38.30 -5.33 -1.53
CA GLY A 1 -39.00 -5.96 -2.67
C GLY A 1 -40.45 -6.22 -2.28
N ILE A 2 -41.37 -6.13 -3.23
CA ILE A 2 -42.77 -6.51 -3.06
C ILE A 2 -43.09 -7.50 -4.17
N ASP A 3 -43.52 -8.69 -3.79
CA ASP A 3 -43.94 -9.77 -4.67
C ASP A 3 -45.42 -9.57 -5.02
N MET A 4 -45.69 -9.34 -6.31
CA MET A 4 -47.01 -9.01 -6.87
C MET A 4 -47.48 -10.06 -7.88
N ASP A 5 -47.08 -11.32 -7.70
CA ASP A 5 -47.36 -12.43 -8.63
C ASP A 5 -48.85 -12.62 -8.97
N ASP A 6 -49.78 -12.16 -8.13
CA ASP A 6 -51.24 -12.25 -8.35
C ASP A 6 -51.94 -10.87 -8.54
N ALA A 7 -51.19 -9.78 -8.72
CA ALA A 7 -51.75 -8.42 -8.82
C ALA A 7 -52.10 -7.98 -10.25
N ILE A 8 -52.04 -8.89 -11.23
CA ILE A 8 -52.39 -8.63 -12.63
C ILE A 8 -53.75 -9.26 -12.92
N GLN A 9 -54.75 -8.43 -13.22
CA GLN A 9 -56.04 -8.86 -13.75
C GLN A 9 -56.21 -8.30 -15.16
N ASP A 10 -56.56 -9.17 -16.11
CA ASP A 10 -56.84 -8.83 -17.51
C ASP A 10 -55.75 -7.98 -18.18
N GLY A 11 -54.48 -8.26 -17.85
CA GLY A 11 -53.31 -7.56 -18.42
C GLY A 11 -53.06 -6.17 -17.85
N THR A 12 -53.78 -5.76 -16.81
CA THR A 12 -53.60 -4.49 -16.11
C THR A 12 -53.23 -4.69 -14.65
N THR A 13 -52.28 -3.90 -14.16
CA THR A 13 -51.83 -3.95 -12.76
C THR A 13 -52.92 -3.37 -11.85
N HIS A 14 -53.25 -4.09 -10.77
CA HIS A 14 -54.31 -3.69 -9.84
C HIS A 14 -54.09 -2.24 -9.31
N PRO A 15 -55.10 -1.36 -9.28
CA PRO A 15 -54.93 0.07 -8.97
C PRO A 15 -54.28 0.37 -7.61
N GLN A 16 -54.46 -0.52 -6.62
CA GLN A 16 -53.85 -0.37 -5.30
C GLN A 16 -52.34 -0.69 -5.30
N ALA A 17 -51.88 -1.61 -6.17
CA ALA A 17 -50.46 -1.86 -6.39
C ALA A 17 -49.79 -0.65 -7.09
N VAL A 18 -50.52 0.02 -7.98
CA VAL A 18 -50.10 1.28 -8.62
C VAL A 18 -49.94 2.41 -7.59
N GLY A 19 -50.83 2.50 -6.60
CA GLY A 19 -50.71 3.46 -5.48
C GLY A 19 -49.50 3.20 -4.58
N LEU A 20 -49.16 1.94 -4.33
CA LEU A 20 -47.99 1.53 -3.53
C LEU A 20 -46.67 1.81 -4.26
N LEU A 21 -46.65 1.56 -5.58
CA LEU A 21 -45.55 1.90 -6.49
C LEU A 21 -45.25 3.41 -6.51
N ALA A 22 -46.29 4.24 -6.46
CA ALA A 22 -46.14 5.70 -6.42
C ALA A 22 -45.51 6.23 -5.12
N PHE A 23 -45.48 5.43 -4.06
CA PHE A 23 -44.93 5.82 -2.75
C PHE A 23 -43.43 5.49 -2.58
N LEU A 24 -42.90 4.51 -3.32
CA LEU A 24 -41.50 4.07 -3.20
C LEU A 24 -40.58 4.89 -4.12
N LYS A 25 -39.55 5.53 -3.56
CA LYS A 25 -38.53 6.22 -4.36
C LYS A 25 -37.68 5.23 -5.15
N ASP A 26 -37.36 5.60 -6.39
CA ASP A 26 -36.48 4.84 -7.30
C ASP A 26 -36.92 3.38 -7.48
N ALA A 27 -38.25 3.17 -7.50
CA ALA A 27 -38.81 1.85 -7.68
C ALA A 27 -38.67 1.35 -9.12
N TYR A 28 -38.22 0.12 -9.29
CA TYR A 28 -38.17 -0.57 -10.57
C TYR A 28 -38.89 -1.92 -10.47
N GLN A 29 -39.40 -2.40 -11.61
CA GLN A 29 -40.11 -3.66 -11.71
C GLN A 29 -39.31 -4.66 -12.52
N GLU A 30 -39.34 -5.92 -12.11
CA GLU A 30 -38.80 -7.06 -12.86
C GLU A 30 -39.92 -8.06 -13.11
N LYS A 31 -39.87 -8.76 -14.24
CA LYS A 31 -40.77 -9.91 -14.44
C LYS A 31 -40.40 -11.01 -13.46
N SER A 32 -41.40 -11.54 -12.77
CA SER A 32 -41.20 -12.67 -11.86
C SER A 32 -40.62 -13.85 -12.63
N VAL A 33 -39.69 -14.57 -12.00
CA VAL A 33 -39.04 -15.75 -12.58
C VAL A 33 -40.06 -16.86 -12.88
N SER A 34 -41.20 -16.86 -12.17
CA SER A 34 -42.33 -17.76 -12.42
C SER A 34 -43.14 -17.41 -13.67
N GLY A 35 -42.95 -16.19 -14.23
CA GLY A 35 -43.69 -15.65 -15.36
C GLY A 35 -45.12 -15.20 -15.03
N LYS A 36 -45.57 -15.32 -13.77
CA LYS A 36 -46.97 -15.07 -13.37
C LYS A 36 -47.28 -13.62 -13.03
N GLY A 37 -46.28 -12.80 -12.72
CA GLY A 37 -46.46 -11.37 -12.44
C GLY A 37 -45.15 -10.56 -12.43
N TYR A 38 -45.09 -9.53 -11.59
CA TYR A 38 -43.91 -8.66 -11.43
C TYR A 38 -43.42 -8.64 -9.98
N LYS A 39 -42.11 -8.43 -9.82
CA LYS A 39 -41.50 -8.05 -8.54
C LYS A 39 -41.11 -6.59 -8.59
N VAL A 40 -41.43 -5.86 -7.52
CA VAL A 40 -41.19 -4.42 -7.42
C VAL A 40 -40.13 -4.14 -6.37
N PHE A 41 -39.12 -3.36 -6.73
CA PHE A 41 -37.98 -3.03 -5.88
C PHE A 41 -37.82 -1.52 -5.81
N GLY A 42 -37.94 -0.93 -4.61
CA GLY A 42 -37.68 0.49 -4.41
C GLY A 42 -36.91 0.72 -3.12
N ARG A 43 -36.32 1.92 -2.97
CA ARG A 43 -35.63 2.32 -1.75
C ARG A 43 -36.59 3.02 -0.80
N GLY A 44 -36.66 2.51 0.43
CA GLY A 44 -37.31 3.15 1.57
C GLY A 44 -36.30 3.43 2.68
N PRO A 45 -36.67 4.19 3.73
CA PRO A 45 -35.75 4.55 4.82
C PRO A 45 -35.46 3.42 5.81
N CYS A 46 -35.68 2.16 5.41
CA CYS A 46 -35.35 1.01 6.23
C CYS A 46 -33.86 0.64 6.05
N PRO A 47 -33.13 0.34 7.14
CA PRO A 47 -31.70 0.01 7.09
C PRO A 47 -31.40 -1.38 6.48
N GLU A 48 -32.42 -2.22 6.23
CA GLU A 48 -32.27 -3.59 5.74
C GLU A 48 -33.27 -3.95 4.62
N TRP A 49 -32.99 -5.04 3.88
CA TRP A 49 -33.82 -5.57 2.80
C TRP A 49 -35.07 -6.28 3.33
N VAL A 50 -36.25 -5.96 2.77
CA VAL A 50 -37.55 -6.52 3.19
C VAL A 50 -38.34 -7.02 1.98
N GLU A 51 -38.99 -8.20 2.06
CA GLU A 51 -39.87 -8.77 1.03
C GLU A 51 -41.33 -8.94 1.52
N PHE A 52 -42.33 -8.62 0.68
CA PHE A 52 -43.77 -8.71 1.00
C PHE A 52 -44.51 -9.56 -0.03
N ASN A 53 -45.47 -10.41 0.39
CA ASN A 53 -46.34 -11.17 -0.52
C ASN A 53 -47.75 -10.56 -0.59
N TYR A 54 -48.17 -10.15 -1.79
CA TYR A 54 -49.43 -9.45 -2.04
C TYR A 54 -50.69 -10.30 -1.79
N ALA A 55 -50.68 -11.61 -2.09
CA ALA A 55 -51.90 -12.43 -2.11
C ALA A 55 -52.28 -13.03 -0.74
N MET A 56 -51.31 -13.33 0.12
CA MET A 56 -51.58 -14.10 1.35
C MET A 56 -51.68 -13.26 2.63
N GLY A 57 -51.34 -11.97 2.59
CA GLY A 57 -51.30 -11.12 3.79
C GLY A 57 -50.44 -11.68 4.93
N LYS A 58 -49.52 -12.61 4.63
CA LYS A 58 -48.70 -13.35 5.59
C LYS A 58 -47.22 -13.24 5.25
N LEU A 59 -46.44 -13.17 6.32
CA LEU A 59 -44.99 -13.19 6.34
C LEU A 59 -44.46 -14.62 6.39
N THR A 60 -43.50 -14.96 5.52
CA THR A 60 -42.70 -16.19 5.61
C THR A 60 -41.24 -15.83 5.38
N GLY A 61 -40.35 -16.17 6.33
CA GLY A 61 -38.95 -15.77 6.29
C GLY A 61 -37.98 -16.93 6.54
N ASP A 62 -36.74 -16.75 6.09
CA ASP A 62 -35.56 -17.38 6.67
C ASP A 62 -34.72 -16.29 7.37
N HIS A 63 -34.07 -16.67 8.47
CA HIS A 63 -33.82 -15.85 9.64
C HIS A 63 -32.79 -14.71 9.46
N ALA A 64 -33.27 -13.45 9.43
CA ALA A 64 -32.60 -12.27 10.05
C ALA A 64 -33.43 -10.98 10.01
N ALA A 65 -34.48 -10.88 9.18
CA ALA A 65 -35.24 -9.64 9.03
C ALA A 65 -36.38 -9.52 10.08
N ARG A 66 -36.43 -8.38 10.78
CA ARG A 66 -37.57 -7.98 11.63
C ARG A 66 -38.68 -7.44 10.73
N PHE A 67 -39.82 -8.12 10.67
CA PHE A 67 -40.95 -7.74 9.82
C PHE A 67 -42.16 -7.27 10.63
N PHE A 68 -43.01 -6.42 10.06
CA PHE A 68 -44.37 -6.17 10.55
C PHE A 68 -45.39 -6.23 9.40
N ALA A 69 -46.60 -6.68 9.71
CA ALA A 69 -47.75 -6.75 8.82
C ALA A 69 -48.88 -5.86 9.38
N VAL A 70 -49.64 -5.20 8.49
CA VAL A 70 -50.90 -4.54 8.84
C VAL A 70 -52.03 -5.39 8.26
N GLN A 71 -52.84 -5.98 9.13
CA GLN A 71 -54.07 -6.67 8.74
C GLN A 71 -55.24 -6.01 9.46
N GLY A 72 -56.18 -5.47 8.70
CA GLY A 72 -57.52 -5.15 9.20
C GLY A 72 -58.38 -6.41 9.21
N GLY A 73 -58.12 -7.30 10.16
CA GLY A 73 -59.02 -8.39 10.62
C GLY A 73 -59.64 -9.33 9.59
N GLY A 74 -59.14 -10.57 9.52
CA GLY A 74 -59.88 -11.70 8.94
C GLY A 74 -59.17 -12.36 7.75
N THR A 75 -59.33 -13.69 7.65
CA THR A 75 -58.68 -14.55 6.66
C THR A 75 -58.82 -14.02 5.23
N GLY A 76 -57.70 -13.56 4.67
CA GLY A 76 -57.38 -13.48 3.24
C GLY A 76 -58.52 -13.02 2.32
N ASP A 77 -58.96 -11.77 2.46
CA ASP A 77 -59.70 -11.10 1.39
C ASP A 77 -58.74 -10.17 0.62
N PRO A 78 -58.35 -10.51 -0.62
CA PRO A 78 -57.46 -9.68 -1.45
C PRO A 78 -58.10 -8.36 -1.91
N THR A 79 -59.37 -8.10 -1.56
CA THR A 79 -60.07 -6.84 -1.86
C THR A 79 -60.10 -5.85 -0.68
N ALA A 80 -59.59 -6.24 0.50
CA ALA A 80 -59.54 -5.37 1.67
C ALA A 80 -58.57 -4.18 1.46
N GLN A 81 -59.02 -2.97 1.81
CA GLN A 81 -58.23 -1.74 1.61
C GLN A 81 -56.98 -1.69 2.49
N ILE A 82 -55.82 -1.45 1.86
CA ILE A 82 -54.57 -1.13 2.55
C ILE A 82 -54.72 0.26 3.21
N ASN A 83 -54.49 0.35 4.52
CA ASN A 83 -54.48 1.64 5.21
C ASN A 83 -53.17 2.40 4.90
N LEU A 84 -53.21 3.19 3.84
CA LEU A 84 -52.06 3.96 3.32
C LEU A 84 -51.51 4.97 4.35
N GLU A 85 -52.33 5.46 5.28
CA GLU A 85 -51.90 6.44 6.26
C GLU A 85 -51.08 5.80 7.39
N ALA A 86 -51.43 4.57 7.78
CA ALA A 86 -50.59 3.77 8.67
C ALA A 86 -49.22 3.43 8.01
N VAL A 87 -49.20 3.21 6.70
CA VAL A 87 -47.97 2.96 5.92
C VAL A 87 -47.08 4.21 5.86
N LYS A 88 -47.65 5.40 5.70
CA LYS A 88 -46.92 6.68 5.66
C LYS A 88 -46.28 7.06 6.99
N VAL A 89 -46.98 6.89 8.11
CA VAL A 89 -46.47 7.19 9.46
C VAL A 89 -45.24 6.33 9.76
N VAL A 90 -45.28 5.06 9.37
CA VAL A 90 -44.18 4.11 9.60
C VAL A 90 -42.98 4.38 8.69
N LEU A 91 -43.20 4.82 7.44
CA LEU A 91 -42.13 5.08 6.48
C LEU A 91 -41.49 6.46 6.59
N SER A 92 -42.06 7.41 7.35
CA SER A 92 -41.47 8.74 7.53
C SER A 92 -40.75 8.93 8.87
N GLY A 93 -40.98 8.04 9.85
CA GLY A 93 -40.35 8.13 11.17
C GLY A 93 -40.75 9.37 11.99
N ALA A 94 -41.72 10.17 11.55
CA ALA A 94 -42.16 11.41 12.18
C ALA A 94 -43.66 11.38 12.49
N THR A 95 -44.03 11.91 13.65
CA THR A 95 -45.42 12.23 14.02
C THR A 95 -45.99 13.35 13.13
N GLU A 96 -47.30 13.31 12.90
CA GLU A 96 -48.06 14.24 12.05
C GLU A 96 -47.63 15.70 12.20
N GLY A 97 -47.26 16.33 11.08
CA GLY A 97 -47.11 17.77 10.97
C GLY A 97 -45.81 18.18 10.27
N GLU A 98 -45.97 18.89 9.14
CA GLU A 98 -44.94 19.72 8.49
C GLU A 98 -43.90 19.01 7.61
N ALA A 99 -44.36 18.44 6.48
CA ALA A 99 -43.52 18.26 5.31
C ALA A 99 -43.50 19.56 4.50
N THR A 100 -42.49 20.42 4.69
CA THR A 100 -42.20 21.50 3.74
C THR A 100 -41.76 20.89 2.39
N GLU A 101 -42.53 21.14 1.32
CA GLU A 101 -42.20 20.78 -0.05
C GLU A 101 -40.86 21.42 -0.47
N ARG A 102 -39.79 20.62 -0.51
CA ARG A 102 -38.65 20.94 -1.36
C ARG A 102 -38.91 20.37 -2.75
N LYS A 103 -39.09 21.25 -3.73
CA LYS A 103 -39.02 20.87 -5.16
C LYS A 103 -37.65 20.26 -5.42
N HIS A 104 -37.61 18.95 -5.66
CA HIS A 104 -36.40 18.26 -6.07
C HIS A 104 -36.31 18.21 -7.59
N GLU A 105 -35.28 18.85 -8.14
CA GLU A 105 -34.89 18.69 -9.53
C GLU A 105 -34.36 17.26 -9.79
N PRO A 106 -34.53 16.73 -11.02
CA PRO A 106 -34.10 15.38 -11.39
C PRO A 106 -32.57 15.23 -11.38
N LEU A 107 -32.10 14.00 -11.11
CA LEU A 107 -30.68 13.62 -11.22
C LEU A 107 -30.20 13.73 -12.70
N PRO A 108 -28.92 14.06 -12.95
CA PRO A 108 -28.48 14.60 -14.23
C PRO A 108 -28.36 13.53 -15.31
N LYS A 109 -28.73 13.90 -16.55
CA LYS A 109 -28.67 13.07 -17.76
C LYS A 109 -27.25 12.69 -18.23
N VAL A 110 -26.18 13.14 -17.54
CA VAL A 110 -24.78 13.17 -18.05
C VAL A 110 -23.79 12.59 -17.03
N ILE A 111 -22.85 11.74 -17.48
CA ILE A 111 -21.77 11.10 -16.73
C ILE A 111 -20.49 11.94 -16.80
N GLN A 112 -19.76 12.09 -15.69
CA GLN A 112 -18.52 12.86 -15.61
C GLN A 112 -17.31 12.14 -16.27
N ALA A 113 -16.37 12.93 -16.81
CA ALA A 113 -15.27 12.52 -17.69
C ALA A 113 -14.46 11.28 -17.23
N GLY A 114 -14.30 11.05 -15.92
CA GLY A 114 -13.56 9.89 -15.38
C GLY A 114 -14.24 8.52 -15.53
N GLY A 115 -15.55 8.48 -15.82
CA GLY A 115 -16.33 7.23 -15.94
C GLY A 115 -16.93 6.97 -17.33
N GLN A 116 -16.77 7.91 -18.26
CA GLN A 116 -17.42 7.87 -19.57
C GLN A 116 -16.93 6.70 -20.43
N ASN A 117 -15.61 6.47 -20.47
CA ASN A 117 -15.02 5.40 -21.30
C ASN A 117 -15.48 3.99 -20.84
N ASP A 118 -15.46 3.72 -19.54
CA ASP A 118 -15.91 2.44 -18.99
C ASP A 118 -17.40 2.19 -19.21
N MET A 119 -18.22 3.24 -19.11
CA MET A 119 -19.66 3.15 -19.42
C MET A 119 -19.91 2.85 -20.90
N LEU A 120 -19.28 3.58 -21.81
CA LEU A 120 -19.42 3.36 -23.25
C LEU A 120 -18.88 1.98 -23.66
N PHE A 121 -17.79 1.52 -23.05
CA PHE A 121 -17.26 0.17 -23.26
C PHE A 121 -18.22 -0.92 -22.75
N ARG A 122 -18.87 -0.74 -21.61
CA ARG A 122 -19.90 -1.67 -21.10
C ARG A 122 -21.12 -1.73 -22.02
N VAL A 123 -21.57 -0.59 -22.53
CA VAL A 123 -22.66 -0.50 -23.53
C VAL A 123 -22.26 -1.22 -24.82
N ALA A 124 -21.04 -0.97 -25.31
CA ALA A 124 -20.51 -1.65 -26.48
C ALA A 124 -20.48 -3.18 -26.25
N CYS A 125 -19.89 -3.66 -25.13
CA CYS A 125 -19.82 -5.07 -24.81
C CYS A 125 -21.20 -5.74 -24.70
N LYS A 126 -22.20 -5.06 -24.12
CA LYS A 126 -23.57 -5.58 -24.02
C LYS A 126 -24.13 -5.87 -25.42
N HIS A 127 -24.07 -4.90 -26.32
CA HIS A 127 -24.66 -5.03 -27.66
C HIS A 127 -23.84 -5.91 -28.59
N THR A 128 -22.52 -5.97 -28.42
CA THR A 128 -21.70 -6.98 -29.10
C THR A 128 -22.01 -8.40 -28.61
N ARG A 129 -22.40 -8.60 -27.34
CA ARG A 129 -22.86 -9.90 -26.81
C ARG A 129 -24.23 -10.33 -27.35
N GLU A 130 -25.07 -9.36 -27.73
CA GLU A 130 -26.36 -9.58 -28.38
C GLU A 130 -26.21 -9.93 -29.87
N GLY A 131 -24.98 -10.01 -30.40
CA GLY A 131 -24.70 -10.44 -31.77
C GLY A 131 -24.79 -9.33 -32.82
N MET A 132 -24.89 -8.06 -32.41
CA MET A 132 -24.92 -6.92 -33.33
C MET A 132 -23.59 -6.73 -34.04
N SER A 133 -23.64 -6.30 -35.30
CA SER A 133 -22.44 -6.00 -36.10
C SER A 133 -21.69 -4.79 -35.52
N PRO A 134 -20.37 -4.65 -35.77
CA PRO A 134 -19.59 -3.52 -35.27
C PRO A 134 -20.17 -2.15 -35.65
N ASN A 135 -20.79 -2.03 -36.82
CA ASN A 135 -21.41 -0.78 -37.27
C ASN A 135 -22.70 -0.45 -36.50
N GLU A 136 -23.49 -1.47 -36.13
CA GLU A 136 -24.69 -1.30 -35.31
C GLU A 136 -24.34 -0.93 -33.86
N VAL A 137 -23.35 -1.61 -33.29
CA VAL A 137 -22.83 -1.29 -31.95
C VAL A 137 -22.24 0.12 -31.93
N PHE A 138 -21.49 0.52 -32.97
CA PHE A 138 -20.97 1.87 -33.11
C PHE A 138 -22.08 2.92 -33.10
N ALA A 139 -23.17 2.72 -33.86
CA ALA A 139 -24.29 3.65 -33.89
C ALA A 139 -24.94 3.82 -32.51
N ILE A 140 -25.09 2.73 -31.75
CA ILE A 140 -25.67 2.75 -30.40
C ILE A 140 -24.73 3.45 -29.41
N VAL A 141 -23.44 3.10 -29.41
CA VAL A 141 -22.45 3.70 -28.50
C VAL A 141 -22.29 5.19 -28.79
N LYS A 142 -22.30 5.60 -30.06
CA LYS A 142 -22.27 7.01 -30.47
C LYS A 142 -23.51 7.77 -30.00
N ALA A 143 -24.71 7.18 -30.12
CA ALA A 143 -25.93 7.79 -29.60
C ALA A 143 -25.89 7.96 -28.07
N VAL A 144 -25.41 6.93 -27.35
CA VAL A 144 -25.27 6.98 -25.89
C VAL A 144 -24.19 7.96 -25.45
N GLN A 145 -23.10 8.10 -26.20
CA GLN A 145 -22.06 9.10 -25.95
C GLN A 145 -22.62 10.51 -26.03
N VAL A 146 -23.36 10.83 -27.09
CA VAL A 146 -23.97 12.16 -27.28
C VAL A 146 -24.98 12.47 -26.17
N GLU A 147 -25.78 11.48 -25.77
CA GLU A 147 -26.84 11.68 -24.77
C GLU A 147 -26.29 11.76 -23.33
N ARG A 148 -25.30 10.93 -23.00
CA ARG A 148 -24.93 10.62 -21.60
C ARG A 148 -23.46 10.83 -21.26
N ALA A 149 -22.59 11.01 -22.24
CA ALA A 149 -21.19 11.34 -22.06
C ALA A 149 -20.73 12.49 -22.99
N PRO A 150 -21.44 13.64 -23.00
CA PRO A 150 -20.99 14.80 -23.74
C PRO A 150 -19.63 15.29 -23.23
N ASN A 151 -18.82 15.82 -24.16
CA ASN A 151 -17.53 16.44 -23.84
C ASN A 151 -17.71 17.58 -22.84
N ALA A 152 -16.83 17.69 -21.84
CA ALA A 152 -16.84 18.86 -20.97
C ALA A 152 -16.30 20.09 -21.73
N PRO A 153 -16.70 21.32 -21.34
CA PRO A 153 -16.15 22.54 -21.95
C PRO A 153 -14.63 22.59 -21.77
N GLY A 154 -13.88 22.66 -22.89
CA GLY A 154 -12.41 22.71 -22.90
C GLY A 154 -11.71 21.36 -23.10
N GLU A 155 -12.44 20.25 -23.20
CA GLU A 155 -11.90 18.94 -23.56
C GLU A 155 -11.89 18.72 -25.07
N THR A 156 -10.92 17.95 -25.57
CA THR A 156 -10.89 17.50 -26.96
C THR A 156 -12.11 16.62 -27.24
N PRO A 157 -12.93 16.92 -28.26
CA PRO A 157 -14.12 16.14 -28.54
C PRO A 157 -13.81 14.68 -28.88
N TRP A 158 -14.61 13.74 -28.36
CA TRP A 158 -14.63 12.35 -28.84
C TRP A 158 -14.79 12.34 -30.36
N THR A 159 -13.84 11.73 -31.05
CA THR A 159 -13.92 11.52 -32.50
C THR A 159 -14.62 10.21 -32.81
N ASP A 160 -15.10 10.06 -34.05
CA ASP A 160 -15.60 8.78 -34.53
C ASP A 160 -14.53 7.68 -34.41
N SER A 161 -13.25 8.03 -34.54
CA SER A 161 -12.13 7.11 -34.35
C SER A 161 -12.04 6.60 -32.91
N ASP A 162 -12.34 7.43 -31.90
CA ASP A 162 -12.30 7.03 -30.48
C ASP A 162 -13.44 6.05 -30.15
N ILE A 163 -14.64 6.31 -30.70
CA ILE A 163 -15.77 5.38 -30.56
C ILE A 163 -15.53 4.09 -31.34
N HIS A 164 -14.93 4.16 -32.54
CA HIS A 164 -14.49 2.98 -33.27
C HIS A 164 -13.44 2.18 -32.48
N ALA A 165 -12.53 2.83 -31.74
CA ALA A 165 -11.57 2.15 -30.88
C ALA A 165 -12.25 1.44 -29.70
N ILE A 166 -13.26 2.06 -29.08
CA ILE A 166 -14.08 1.42 -28.01
C ILE A 166 -14.84 0.22 -28.56
N VAL A 167 -15.50 0.36 -29.72
CA VAL A 167 -16.27 -0.71 -30.36
C VAL A 167 -15.37 -1.84 -30.83
N ALA A 168 -14.20 -1.53 -31.39
CA ALA A 168 -13.19 -2.53 -31.75
C ALA A 168 -12.67 -3.25 -30.50
N SER A 169 -12.44 -2.51 -29.40
CA SER A 169 -12.04 -3.09 -28.12
C SER A 169 -13.12 -4.02 -27.57
N ALA A 170 -14.39 -3.59 -27.55
CA ALA A 170 -15.53 -4.39 -27.13
C ALA A 170 -15.75 -5.58 -28.07
N GLY A 171 -15.47 -5.42 -29.36
CA GLY A 171 -15.44 -6.46 -30.39
C GLY A 171 -14.43 -7.57 -30.10
N ARG A 172 -13.35 -7.28 -29.35
CA ARG A 172 -12.44 -8.33 -28.87
C ARG A 172 -13.12 -9.28 -27.87
N TYR A 173 -14.11 -8.77 -27.14
CA TYR A 173 -14.98 -9.48 -26.18
C TYR A 173 -16.37 -9.81 -26.74
N GLY A 174 -16.64 -9.38 -27.97
CA GLY A 174 -17.80 -9.78 -28.76
C GLY A 174 -17.79 -11.27 -29.01
N VAL A 175 -18.98 -11.88 -29.07
CA VAL A 175 -19.16 -13.33 -29.11
C VAL A 175 -18.30 -13.96 -30.19
N LYS A 176 -17.15 -14.48 -29.78
CA LYS A 176 -16.36 -15.42 -30.57
C LYS A 176 -16.99 -16.79 -30.34
N GLU A 177 -17.24 -17.51 -31.42
CA GLU A 177 -17.45 -18.94 -31.35
C GLU A 177 -16.39 -19.58 -30.45
N ASP A 178 -16.77 -20.56 -29.65
CA ASP A 178 -15.81 -21.35 -28.91
C ASP A 178 -14.98 -22.17 -29.91
N ARG A 179 -13.78 -21.66 -30.18
CA ARG A 179 -12.82 -22.23 -31.14
C ARG A 179 -11.77 -23.12 -30.49
N TRP A 180 -11.85 -23.33 -29.17
CA TRP A 180 -10.78 -23.97 -28.41
C TRP A 180 -11.03 -25.47 -28.28
N GLY A 181 -9.93 -26.22 -28.17
CA GLY A 181 -9.98 -27.67 -28.01
C GLY A 181 -10.84 -28.12 -26.81
N HIS A 182 -11.40 -29.32 -26.95
CA HIS A 182 -12.03 -30.05 -25.84
C HIS A 182 -10.96 -30.84 -25.08
N ASP A 183 -10.00 -30.10 -24.52
CA ASP A 183 -8.94 -30.61 -23.65
C ASP A 183 -8.51 -29.52 -22.64
N ASN A 184 -7.58 -29.87 -21.75
CA ASN A 184 -7.11 -28.95 -20.71
C ASN A 184 -6.38 -27.72 -21.29
N VAL A 185 -5.73 -27.88 -22.45
CA VAL A 185 -4.98 -26.80 -23.10
C VAL A 185 -5.97 -25.79 -23.68
N GLY A 186 -6.98 -26.26 -24.41
CA GLY A 186 -8.06 -25.45 -24.94
C GLY A 186 -8.87 -24.74 -23.86
N ASP A 187 -9.17 -25.42 -22.74
CA ASP A 187 -9.75 -24.77 -21.55
C ASP A 187 -8.85 -23.61 -21.06
N SER A 188 -7.53 -23.81 -21.00
CA SER A 188 -6.60 -22.78 -20.53
C SER A 188 -6.41 -21.62 -21.52
N GLU A 189 -6.44 -21.89 -22.82
CA GLU A 189 -6.41 -20.87 -23.87
C GLU A 189 -7.70 -20.02 -23.86
N CYS A 190 -8.84 -20.65 -23.61
CA CYS A 190 -10.11 -19.94 -23.40
C CYS A 190 -10.04 -19.06 -22.15
N PHE A 191 -9.56 -19.59 -21.02
CA PHE A 191 -9.36 -18.84 -19.79
C PHE A 191 -8.45 -17.62 -20.01
N LYS A 192 -7.30 -17.82 -20.68
CA LYS A 192 -6.37 -16.76 -21.02
C LYS A 192 -7.00 -15.70 -21.92
N ALA A 193 -7.81 -16.11 -22.90
CA ALA A 193 -8.48 -15.16 -23.79
C ALA A 193 -9.51 -14.28 -23.06
N LEU A 194 -10.17 -14.81 -22.03
CA LEU A 194 -11.20 -14.09 -21.27
C LEU A 194 -10.60 -13.26 -20.11
N HIS A 195 -9.56 -13.76 -19.47
CA HIS A 195 -9.07 -13.24 -18.19
C HIS A 195 -7.58 -12.92 -18.16
N GLY A 196 -6.81 -13.28 -19.19
CA GLY A 196 -5.34 -13.23 -19.20
C GLY A 196 -4.75 -11.83 -19.00
N GLU A 197 -5.47 -10.75 -19.32
CA GLU A 197 -5.01 -9.39 -19.04
C GLU A 197 -5.12 -9.01 -17.55
N ARG A 198 -5.95 -9.72 -16.78
CA ARG A 198 -6.27 -9.42 -15.39
C ARG A 198 -5.57 -10.34 -14.39
N VAL A 199 -4.88 -11.38 -14.87
CA VAL A 199 -4.22 -12.37 -14.02
C VAL A 199 -2.78 -12.59 -14.42
N ARG A 200 -1.93 -12.80 -13.42
CA ARG A 200 -0.54 -13.25 -13.59
C ARG A 200 -0.25 -14.35 -12.59
N TYR A 201 0.69 -15.22 -12.91
CA TYR A 201 1.19 -16.25 -12.01
C TYR A 201 2.67 -15.98 -11.73
N ASP A 202 2.99 -15.59 -10.50
CA ASP A 202 4.38 -15.43 -10.06
C ASP A 202 4.96 -16.81 -9.75
N ASN A 203 5.80 -17.30 -10.66
CA ASN A 203 6.42 -18.61 -10.55
C ASN A 203 7.46 -18.70 -9.42
N ARG A 204 8.07 -17.57 -9.02
CA ARG A 204 9.06 -17.53 -7.92
C ARG A 204 8.42 -17.83 -6.58
N VAL A 205 7.20 -17.36 -6.34
CA VAL A 205 6.47 -17.61 -5.08
C VAL A 205 5.34 -18.63 -5.21
N GLY A 206 5.04 -19.09 -6.42
CA GLY A 206 3.99 -20.07 -6.71
C GLY A 206 2.59 -19.55 -6.40
N ARG A 207 2.26 -18.33 -6.86
CA ARG A 207 1.00 -17.66 -6.52
C ARG A 207 0.39 -16.86 -7.67
N TRP A 208 -0.93 -16.86 -7.73
CA TRP A 208 -1.72 -15.97 -8.58
C TRP A 208 -1.79 -14.53 -8.07
N LEU A 209 -1.70 -13.59 -9.01
CA LEU A 209 -1.90 -12.16 -8.82
C LEU A 209 -3.06 -11.71 -9.70
N ILE A 210 -3.87 -10.79 -9.19
CA ILE A 210 -5.00 -10.18 -9.89
C ILE A 210 -4.78 -8.68 -9.99
N TYR A 211 -4.97 -8.15 -11.19
CA TYR A 211 -4.95 -6.72 -11.41
C TYR A 211 -6.22 -6.08 -10.85
N ASP A 212 -6.07 -5.20 -9.86
CA ASP A 212 -7.18 -4.55 -9.14
C ASP A 212 -7.61 -3.20 -9.76
N GLY A 213 -7.02 -2.84 -10.90
CA GLY A 213 -7.21 -1.54 -11.55
C GLY A 213 -6.06 -0.57 -11.31
N VAL A 214 -5.17 -0.87 -10.37
CA VAL A 214 -3.97 -0.06 -10.11
C VAL A 214 -2.72 -0.92 -10.03
N ARG A 215 -2.78 -2.07 -9.35
CA ARG A 215 -1.65 -2.95 -9.09
C ARG A 215 -2.00 -4.43 -9.23
N TRP A 216 -0.97 -5.26 -9.21
CA TRP A 216 -1.06 -6.71 -9.11
C TRP A 216 -1.10 -7.15 -7.65
N SER A 217 -2.27 -7.58 -7.19
CA SER A 217 -2.49 -8.01 -5.81
C SER A 217 -2.56 -9.54 -5.67
N PRO A 218 -2.02 -10.14 -4.60
CA PRO A 218 -2.19 -11.57 -4.34
C PRO A 218 -3.67 -11.99 -4.30
N ASP A 219 -4.02 -13.05 -5.04
CA ASP A 219 -5.33 -13.67 -4.90
C ASP A 219 -5.43 -14.33 -3.52
N ARG A 220 -6.24 -13.73 -2.63
CA ARG A 220 -6.49 -14.22 -1.27
C ARG A 220 -7.88 -14.82 -1.11
N THR A 221 -8.72 -14.75 -2.13
CA THR A 221 -10.14 -15.13 -2.06
C THR A 221 -10.52 -16.18 -3.09
N HIS A 222 -9.54 -16.77 -3.77
CA HIS A 222 -9.74 -17.72 -4.87
C HIS A 222 -10.48 -17.13 -6.07
N ARG A 223 -10.34 -15.82 -6.31
CA ARG A 223 -11.02 -15.14 -7.42
C ARG A 223 -10.54 -15.67 -8.79
N VAL A 224 -9.30 -16.15 -8.91
CA VAL A 224 -8.84 -16.84 -10.14
C VAL A 224 -9.61 -18.15 -10.38
N ARG A 225 -9.97 -18.88 -9.31
CA ARG A 225 -10.81 -20.07 -9.42
C ARG A 225 -12.24 -19.73 -9.85
N GLU A 226 -12.77 -18.60 -9.39
CA GLU A 226 -14.07 -18.12 -9.86
C GLU A 226 -14.03 -17.75 -11.35
N MET A 227 -12.97 -17.09 -11.82
CA MET A 227 -12.76 -16.81 -13.25
C MET A 227 -12.67 -18.11 -14.09
N ALA A 228 -12.08 -19.16 -13.54
CA ALA A 228 -12.09 -20.49 -14.15
C ALA A 228 -13.51 -21.07 -14.29
N ILE A 229 -14.35 -20.91 -13.28
CA ILE A 229 -15.78 -21.29 -13.35
C ILE A 229 -16.52 -20.43 -14.38
N GLU A 230 -16.27 -19.12 -14.39
CA GLU A 230 -16.83 -18.18 -15.37
C GLU A 230 -16.46 -18.59 -16.80
N THR A 231 -15.21 -19.04 -17.03
CA THR A 231 -14.74 -19.57 -18.32
C THR A 231 -15.57 -20.78 -18.75
N MET A 232 -15.76 -21.77 -17.90
CA MET A 232 -16.53 -22.96 -18.26
C MET A 232 -18.01 -22.64 -18.50
N ARG A 233 -18.60 -21.73 -17.71
CA ARG A 233 -19.98 -21.25 -17.92
C ARG A 233 -20.11 -20.52 -19.26
N TRP A 234 -19.12 -19.69 -19.61
CA TRP A 234 -19.07 -19.03 -20.91
C TRP A 234 -19.02 -20.06 -22.05
N ARG A 235 -18.21 -21.12 -21.94
CA ARG A 235 -18.17 -22.23 -22.93
C ARG A 235 -19.53 -22.95 -23.03
N MET A 236 -20.23 -23.15 -21.91
CA MET A 236 -21.60 -23.69 -21.91
C MET A 236 -22.57 -22.79 -22.66
N GLU A 237 -22.53 -21.48 -22.42
CA GLU A 237 -23.36 -20.50 -23.13
C GLU A 237 -23.04 -20.46 -24.63
N ALA A 238 -21.76 -20.57 -24.99
CA ALA A 238 -21.32 -20.62 -26.38
C ALA A 238 -21.91 -21.83 -27.13
N SER A 239 -22.09 -22.98 -26.45
CA SER A 239 -22.70 -24.16 -27.07
C SER A 239 -24.13 -23.93 -27.56
N ALA A 240 -24.90 -23.07 -26.88
CA ALA A 240 -26.29 -22.78 -27.26
C ALA A 240 -26.41 -22.08 -28.63
N ARG A 241 -25.30 -21.52 -29.13
CA ARG A 241 -25.21 -20.79 -30.41
C ARG A 241 -24.77 -21.67 -31.58
N ILE A 242 -24.51 -22.96 -31.33
CA ILE A 242 -24.08 -23.90 -32.37
C ILE A 242 -25.33 -24.54 -33.02
N ASP A 243 -25.47 -24.37 -34.33
CA ASP A 243 -26.57 -24.95 -35.11
C ASP A 243 -26.48 -26.48 -35.21
N ASP A 244 -25.26 -27.01 -35.42
CA ASP A 244 -25.05 -28.45 -35.47
C ASP A 244 -25.34 -29.10 -34.10
N THR A 245 -26.38 -29.95 -34.07
CA THR A 245 -26.87 -30.52 -32.82
C THR A 245 -25.84 -31.41 -32.13
N LYS A 246 -24.98 -32.09 -32.90
CA LYS A 246 -23.94 -32.98 -32.35
C LYS A 246 -22.82 -32.16 -31.71
N ALA A 247 -22.32 -31.14 -32.38
CA ALA A 247 -21.29 -30.22 -31.89
C ALA A 247 -21.78 -29.41 -30.69
N ARG A 248 -23.02 -28.91 -30.71
CA ARG A 248 -23.68 -28.26 -29.57
C ARG A 248 -23.68 -29.16 -28.33
N LYS A 249 -24.17 -30.39 -28.47
CA LYS A 249 -24.22 -31.36 -27.36
C LYS A 249 -22.82 -31.68 -26.85
N ALA A 250 -21.85 -31.87 -27.76
CA ALA A 250 -20.47 -32.17 -27.39
C ALA A 250 -19.82 -31.03 -26.57
N LEU A 251 -19.97 -29.78 -27.00
CA LEU A 251 -19.42 -28.64 -26.27
C LEU A 251 -20.14 -28.43 -24.92
N TRP A 252 -21.47 -28.54 -24.89
CA TRP A 252 -22.21 -28.42 -23.63
C TRP A 252 -21.79 -29.47 -22.60
N GLU A 253 -21.68 -30.74 -23.02
CA GLU A 253 -21.21 -31.83 -22.15
C GLU A 253 -19.76 -31.62 -21.71
N TRP A 254 -18.89 -31.17 -22.61
CA TRP A 254 -17.50 -30.84 -22.28
C TRP A 254 -17.45 -29.75 -21.22
N ALA A 255 -18.18 -28.66 -21.44
CA ALA A 255 -18.14 -27.49 -20.58
C ALA A 255 -18.77 -27.77 -19.19
N SER A 256 -19.90 -28.49 -19.17
CA SER A 256 -20.58 -28.94 -17.95
C SER A 256 -19.66 -29.83 -17.07
N LYS A 257 -18.98 -30.80 -17.68
CA LYS A 257 -18.00 -31.66 -16.96
C LYS A 257 -16.77 -30.88 -16.48
N GLY A 258 -16.44 -29.76 -17.12
CA GLY A 258 -15.30 -28.90 -16.78
C GLY A 258 -15.46 -28.14 -15.47
N LEU A 259 -16.68 -28.05 -14.92
CA LEU A 259 -16.94 -27.48 -13.60
C LEU A 259 -16.47 -28.36 -12.43
N SER A 260 -15.98 -29.57 -12.70
CA SER A 260 -15.38 -30.41 -11.67
C SER A 260 -14.06 -29.80 -11.15
N SER A 261 -13.82 -29.90 -9.84
CA SER A 261 -12.59 -29.35 -9.22
C SER A 261 -11.32 -29.78 -9.92
N ARG A 262 -11.23 -31.06 -10.27
CA ARG A 262 -10.08 -31.62 -11.00
C ARG A 262 -9.82 -30.89 -12.32
N ARG A 263 -10.86 -30.62 -13.11
CA ARG A 263 -10.70 -29.96 -14.42
C ARG A 263 -10.38 -28.48 -14.28
N LEU A 264 -10.98 -27.80 -13.30
CA LEU A 264 -10.61 -26.42 -12.97
C LEU A 264 -9.12 -26.34 -12.55
N ASP A 265 -8.65 -27.27 -11.72
CA ASP A 265 -7.25 -27.31 -11.29
C ASP A 265 -6.29 -27.58 -12.46
N HIS A 266 -6.66 -28.49 -13.38
CA HIS A 266 -5.87 -28.73 -14.59
C HIS A 266 -5.84 -27.50 -15.51
N MET A 267 -6.97 -26.86 -15.78
CA MET A 267 -7.04 -25.64 -16.59
C MET A 267 -6.16 -24.53 -15.98
N LEU A 268 -6.25 -24.31 -14.66
CA LEU A 268 -5.43 -23.30 -13.99
C LEU A 268 -3.94 -23.66 -14.00
N LYS A 269 -3.60 -24.95 -13.88
CA LYS A 269 -2.21 -25.39 -13.98
C LYS A 269 -1.61 -25.09 -15.36
N GLU A 270 -2.35 -25.37 -16.44
CA GLU A 270 -1.90 -25.04 -17.81
C GLU A 270 -1.89 -23.52 -18.05
N ALA A 271 -2.89 -22.79 -17.53
CA ALA A 271 -2.95 -21.33 -17.64
C ALA A 271 -1.77 -20.65 -16.91
N ALA A 272 -1.37 -21.16 -15.74
CA ALA A 272 -0.23 -20.65 -14.98
C ALA A 272 1.10 -20.76 -15.73
N ALA A 273 1.23 -21.71 -16.65
CA ALA A 273 2.41 -21.89 -17.51
C ALA A 273 2.30 -21.13 -18.85
N SER A 274 1.17 -20.48 -19.14
CA SER A 274 0.93 -19.85 -20.43
C SER A 274 1.67 -18.51 -20.59
N PRO A 275 2.29 -18.23 -21.76
CA PRO A 275 2.93 -16.94 -22.03
C PRO A 275 1.97 -15.77 -21.81
N GLY A 276 2.44 -14.71 -21.16
CA GLY A 276 1.61 -13.54 -20.82
C GLY A 276 0.75 -13.71 -19.56
N ILE A 277 0.67 -14.91 -18.97
CA ILE A 277 0.15 -15.12 -17.61
C ILE A 277 1.32 -15.40 -16.67
N VAL A 278 2.23 -16.31 -17.05
CA VAL A 278 3.41 -16.60 -16.25
C VAL A 278 4.31 -15.37 -16.12
N SER A 279 4.82 -15.13 -14.91
CA SER A 279 5.91 -14.18 -14.63
C SER A 279 7.03 -14.90 -13.87
N SER A 280 8.27 -14.52 -14.16
CA SER A 280 9.44 -15.01 -13.42
C SER A 280 9.50 -14.49 -11.97
N GLY A 281 8.69 -13.48 -11.64
CA GLY A 281 8.72 -12.82 -10.34
C GLY A 281 9.78 -11.73 -10.21
N GLU A 282 10.69 -11.62 -11.17
CA GLU A 282 11.75 -10.59 -11.18
C GLU A 282 11.28 -9.26 -11.76
N GLU A 283 10.18 -9.26 -12.49
CA GLU A 283 9.61 -8.11 -13.21
C GLU A 283 8.86 -7.15 -12.28
N TRP A 284 8.45 -7.64 -11.10
CA TRP A 284 7.66 -6.88 -10.13
C TRP A 284 8.46 -5.74 -9.50
N ASP A 285 7.82 -4.58 -9.41
CA ASP A 285 8.32 -3.38 -8.71
C ASP A 285 9.73 -2.96 -9.15
N ARG A 286 10.09 -3.21 -10.42
CA ARG A 286 11.45 -2.98 -10.97
C ARG A 286 11.84 -1.51 -11.04
N ASP A 287 10.90 -0.61 -11.32
CA ASP A 287 11.21 0.81 -11.48
C ASP A 287 11.37 1.48 -10.10
N PRO A 288 12.58 1.93 -9.71
CA PRO A 288 12.78 2.60 -8.43
C PRO A 288 12.11 3.99 -8.36
N TRP A 289 11.67 4.55 -9.49
CA TRP A 289 11.05 5.87 -9.57
C TRP A 289 9.53 5.81 -9.68
N LEU A 290 8.95 4.65 -9.94
CA LEU A 290 7.50 4.51 -10.01
C LEU A 290 6.95 4.22 -8.60
N LEU A 291 6.02 5.03 -8.13
CA LEU A 291 5.37 4.87 -6.83
C LEU A 291 3.88 4.54 -7.00
N GLY A 292 3.46 3.36 -6.56
CA GLY A 292 2.05 2.98 -6.55
C GLY A 292 1.28 3.66 -5.40
N VAL A 293 0.11 4.20 -5.70
CA VAL A 293 -0.83 4.86 -4.75
C VAL A 293 -2.24 4.31 -4.97
N GLN A 294 -3.21 4.56 -4.08
CA GLN A 294 -4.54 3.91 -4.17
C GLN A 294 -5.32 4.15 -5.47
N ASN A 295 -5.06 5.25 -6.18
CA ASN A 295 -5.76 5.66 -7.39
C ASN A 295 -4.87 5.66 -8.65
N GLY A 296 -3.64 5.14 -8.60
CA GLY A 296 -2.75 5.11 -9.76
C GLY A 296 -1.27 4.98 -9.41
N ALA A 297 -0.42 5.61 -10.21
CA ALA A 297 1.02 5.62 -10.02
C ALA A 297 1.59 7.03 -10.24
N ILE A 298 2.69 7.32 -9.56
CA ILE A 298 3.41 8.59 -9.65
C ILE A 298 4.82 8.31 -10.17
N ASP A 299 5.23 9.01 -11.21
CA ASP A 299 6.63 9.08 -11.62
C ASP A 299 7.36 10.07 -10.69
N LEU A 300 8.18 9.55 -9.79
CA LEU A 300 8.92 10.36 -8.82
C LEU A 300 9.98 11.26 -9.45
N LYS A 301 10.42 11.02 -10.69
CA LYS A 301 11.35 11.94 -11.38
C LYS A 301 10.69 13.26 -11.72
N THR A 302 9.41 13.21 -12.07
CA THR A 302 8.65 14.37 -12.57
C THR A 302 7.59 14.86 -11.58
N GLY A 303 7.18 14.02 -10.64
CA GLY A 303 6.03 14.24 -9.76
C GLY A 303 4.67 14.06 -10.46
N VAL A 304 4.66 13.55 -11.70
CA VAL A 304 3.44 13.40 -12.50
C VAL A 304 2.69 12.14 -12.07
N PHE A 305 1.42 12.32 -11.75
CA PHE A 305 0.48 11.23 -11.48
C PHE A 305 -0.22 10.78 -12.77
N ARG A 306 -0.47 9.47 -12.89
CA ARG A 306 -1.33 8.89 -13.92
C ARG A 306 -2.07 7.67 -13.39
N PRO A 307 -3.18 7.26 -14.03
CA PRO A 307 -3.78 5.94 -13.79
C PRO A 307 -2.72 4.84 -13.95
N GLY A 308 -2.82 3.82 -13.08
CA GLY A 308 -1.98 2.64 -13.19
C GLY A 308 -2.39 1.81 -14.41
N THR A 309 -1.44 1.05 -14.97
CA THR A 309 -1.72 0.06 -16.02
C THR A 309 -1.15 -1.30 -15.65
N PRO A 310 -1.65 -2.41 -16.22
CA PRO A 310 -1.10 -3.74 -15.98
C PRO A 310 0.41 -3.85 -16.31
N GLU A 311 0.89 -3.06 -17.27
CA GLU A 311 2.29 -3.00 -17.72
C GLU A 311 3.23 -2.37 -16.70
N ASP A 312 2.71 -1.64 -15.71
CA ASP A 312 3.52 -1.05 -14.64
C ASP A 312 4.18 -2.11 -13.75
N MET A 313 3.65 -3.35 -13.74
CA MET A 313 4.17 -4.47 -12.96
C MET A 313 4.39 -4.12 -11.48
N ILE A 314 3.54 -3.26 -10.91
CA ILE A 314 3.60 -2.87 -9.51
C ILE A 314 2.80 -3.88 -8.67
N THR A 315 3.37 -4.33 -7.55
CA THR A 315 2.65 -5.10 -6.52
C THR A 315 2.48 -4.32 -5.22
N LYS A 316 3.28 -3.26 -5.03
CA LYS A 316 3.31 -2.43 -3.81
C LYS A 316 2.49 -1.15 -3.95
N GLN A 317 1.97 -0.65 -2.84
CA GLN A 317 1.15 0.57 -2.85
C GLN A 317 1.28 1.33 -1.53
N CYS A 318 1.24 2.66 -1.62
CA CYS A 318 1.00 3.54 -0.48
C CYS A 318 -0.44 3.39 0.05
N ALA A 319 -0.66 3.71 1.31
CA ALA A 319 -1.96 3.52 1.97
C ALA A 319 -3.01 4.60 1.63
N PHE A 320 -2.64 5.62 0.86
CA PHE A 320 -3.51 6.77 0.53
C PHE A 320 -3.56 7.02 -0.98
N PRO A 321 -4.66 7.59 -1.51
CA PRO A 321 -4.72 8.06 -2.88
C PRO A 321 -3.91 9.34 -3.02
N TRP A 322 -3.44 9.60 -4.24
CA TRP A 322 -2.83 10.87 -4.61
C TRP A 322 -3.89 11.96 -4.74
N ASP A 323 -3.62 13.10 -4.12
CA ASP A 323 -4.48 14.28 -4.06
C ASP A 323 -3.61 15.52 -3.84
N THR A 324 -3.57 16.42 -4.82
CA THR A 324 -2.74 17.64 -4.77
C THR A 324 -3.40 18.78 -4.00
N GLU A 325 -4.68 18.66 -3.68
CA GLU A 325 -5.46 19.66 -2.93
C GLU A 325 -5.57 19.30 -1.44
N ALA A 326 -5.11 18.10 -1.06
CA ALA A 326 -5.16 17.63 0.31
C ALA A 326 -4.29 18.49 1.24
N GLU A 327 -4.92 19.04 2.28
CA GLU A 327 -4.26 19.82 3.31
C GLU A 327 -3.52 18.94 4.33
N PHE A 328 -2.53 19.53 5.00
CA PHE A 328 -1.74 18.87 6.05
C PHE A 328 -1.29 19.83 7.18
N PRO A 329 -2.17 20.72 7.71
CA PRO A 329 -1.78 21.72 8.70
C PRO A 329 -1.26 21.13 10.01
N VAL A 330 -1.82 20.01 10.49
CA VAL A 330 -1.37 19.35 11.72
C VAL A 330 0.02 18.77 11.52
N TRP A 331 0.30 18.14 10.38
CA TRP A 331 1.63 17.66 10.02
C TRP A 331 2.64 18.80 9.94
N ALA A 332 2.32 19.86 9.21
CA ALA A 332 3.23 21.00 9.05
C ALA A 332 3.57 21.65 10.41
N ALA A 333 2.56 21.86 11.26
CA ALA A 333 2.76 22.39 12.61
C ALA A 333 3.58 21.43 13.49
N THR A 334 3.32 20.13 13.41
CA THR A 334 4.03 19.10 14.21
C THR A 334 5.51 19.03 13.82
N VAL A 335 5.83 19.02 12.52
CA VAL A 335 7.22 19.01 12.04
C VAL A 335 7.93 20.30 12.43
N ALA A 336 7.26 21.45 12.29
CA ALA A 336 7.83 22.75 12.68
C ALA A 336 8.11 22.84 14.18
N ASP A 337 7.20 22.34 15.04
CA ASP A 337 7.40 22.35 16.49
C ASP A 337 8.51 21.39 16.92
N ILE A 338 8.57 20.17 16.37
CA ILE A 338 9.64 19.19 16.65
C ILE A 338 11.02 19.78 16.34
N PHE A 339 11.13 20.58 15.28
CA PHE A 339 12.38 21.17 14.82
C PHE A 339 12.51 22.67 15.11
N LYS A 340 11.73 23.24 16.03
CA LYS A 340 11.69 24.70 16.25
C LYS A 340 13.04 25.33 16.62
N ASP A 341 13.88 24.60 17.33
CA ASP A 341 15.23 25.05 17.71
C ASP A 341 16.22 25.01 16.53
N ASN A 342 15.88 24.28 15.47
CA ASN A 342 16.68 24.13 14.26
C ASN A 342 15.79 24.14 13.00
N PRO A 343 15.20 25.29 12.60
CA PRO A 343 14.23 25.35 11.51
C PRO A 343 14.74 24.82 10.16
N ALA A 344 16.06 24.84 9.94
CA ALA A 344 16.70 24.26 8.75
C ALA A 344 16.49 22.73 8.63
N LEU A 345 16.15 22.04 9.73
CA LEU A 345 15.81 20.62 9.70
C LEU A 345 14.46 20.33 9.06
N VAL A 346 13.53 21.29 8.99
CA VAL A 346 12.20 21.09 8.38
C VAL A 346 12.30 20.77 6.87
N PRO A 347 12.90 21.63 6.02
CA PRO A 347 13.05 21.31 4.59
C PRO A 347 14.01 20.13 4.35
N TYR A 348 15.01 19.95 5.20
CA TYR A 348 15.90 18.80 5.13
C TYR A 348 15.15 17.49 5.41
N PHE A 349 14.32 17.44 6.46
CA PHE A 349 13.50 16.29 6.79
C PHE A 349 12.51 15.96 5.68
N GLN A 350 11.94 16.98 5.02
CA GLN A 350 11.13 16.79 3.82
C GLN A 350 11.89 16.09 2.70
N LYS A 351 13.12 16.52 2.40
CA LYS A 351 13.99 15.86 1.41
C LYS A 351 14.32 14.42 1.80
N VAL A 352 14.57 14.16 3.08
CA VAL A 352 14.82 12.80 3.60
C VAL A 352 13.60 11.89 3.42
N MET A 353 12.41 12.37 3.76
CA MET A 353 11.16 11.61 3.58
C MET A 353 10.81 11.43 2.09
N GLY A 354 11.12 12.41 1.25
CA GLY A 354 10.95 12.29 -0.20
C GLY A 354 11.94 11.34 -0.87
N TYR A 355 13.20 11.33 -0.44
CA TYR A 355 14.18 10.34 -0.87
C TYR A 355 13.74 8.92 -0.50
N ALA A 356 13.14 8.75 0.68
CA ALA A 356 12.57 7.48 1.15
C ALA A 356 11.44 6.91 0.27
N LEU A 357 10.78 7.72 -0.56
CA LEU A 357 9.78 7.25 -1.52
C LEU A 357 10.38 6.47 -2.70
N THR A 358 11.64 6.74 -3.03
CA THR A 358 12.31 6.15 -4.21
C THR A 358 12.88 4.77 -3.87
N GLY A 359 13.25 3.98 -4.87
CA GLY A 359 14.14 2.84 -4.72
C GLY A 359 15.62 3.22 -4.86
N ASP A 360 15.93 4.50 -5.03
CA ASP A 360 17.30 4.98 -5.24
C ASP A 360 18.08 4.93 -3.91
N THR A 361 19.33 4.48 -3.97
CA THR A 361 20.28 4.38 -2.86
C THR A 361 21.53 5.25 -3.07
N ARG A 362 21.46 6.24 -3.98
CA ARG A 362 22.65 6.95 -4.45
C ARG A 362 23.43 7.70 -3.39
N GLU A 363 22.75 8.13 -2.35
CA GLU A 363 23.35 8.86 -1.25
C GLU A 363 24.21 7.94 -0.36
N GLU A 364 23.98 6.63 -0.37
CA GLU A 364 24.63 5.64 0.49
C GLU A 364 24.54 5.92 2.00
N VAL A 365 23.40 6.48 2.44
CA VAL A 365 23.20 6.97 3.81
C VAL A 365 22.14 6.20 4.58
N PHE A 366 22.20 6.31 5.90
CA PHE A 366 21.13 5.92 6.82
C PHE A 366 20.87 7.02 7.84
N PHE A 367 19.67 7.02 8.41
CA PHE A 367 19.19 8.10 9.27
C PHE A 367 19.09 7.61 10.71
N LEU A 368 19.79 8.30 11.60
CA LEU A 368 19.71 8.07 13.05
C LEU A 368 18.86 9.19 13.65
N LEU A 369 17.76 8.83 14.31
CA LEU A 369 16.86 9.78 14.95
C LEU A 369 17.13 9.74 16.44
N ILE A 370 17.70 10.80 17.00
CA ILE A 370 18.27 10.81 18.36
C ILE A 370 17.46 11.71 19.29
N GLY A 371 17.23 11.26 20.53
CA GLY A 371 16.73 12.11 21.62
C GLY A 371 16.12 11.31 22.79
N GLY A 372 16.02 11.94 23.96
CA GLY A 372 15.67 11.31 25.25
C GLY A 372 14.21 10.88 25.47
N GLY A 373 13.62 10.14 24.52
CA GLY A 373 12.23 9.69 24.58
C GLY A 373 11.18 10.81 24.50
N ARG A 374 9.92 10.45 24.23
CA ARG A 374 8.76 11.38 24.17
C ARG A 374 9.01 12.69 23.39
N ASN A 375 9.72 12.60 22.27
CA ASN A 375 10.20 13.75 21.48
C ASN A 375 9.62 13.78 20.05
N GLY A 376 8.59 12.99 19.77
CA GLY A 376 7.92 12.99 18.46
C GLY A 376 8.53 12.07 17.39
N LYS A 377 9.71 11.46 17.62
CA LYS A 377 10.34 10.50 16.69
C LYS A 377 9.38 9.40 16.22
N GLY A 378 8.85 8.63 17.18
CA GLY A 378 7.91 7.56 16.90
C GLY A 378 6.58 8.07 16.36
N THR A 379 6.21 9.34 16.58
CA THR A 379 5.00 9.91 15.99
C THR A 379 5.22 10.16 14.50
N LEU A 380 6.28 10.86 14.10
CA LEU A 380 6.56 11.14 12.68
C LEU A 380 6.82 9.85 11.89
N ILE A 381 7.69 8.99 12.40
CA ILE A 381 8.12 7.78 11.67
C ILE A 381 6.99 6.77 11.50
N ASN A 382 6.14 6.57 12.52
CA ASN A 382 5.01 5.66 12.37
C ASN A 382 3.93 6.22 11.44
N THR A 383 3.76 7.54 11.36
CA THR A 383 2.85 8.15 10.37
C THR A 383 3.36 7.90 8.96
N VAL A 384 4.65 8.13 8.72
CA VAL A 384 5.29 7.91 7.41
C VAL A 384 5.26 6.42 7.02
N ASP A 385 5.60 5.52 7.96
CA ASP A 385 5.51 4.06 7.78
C ASP A 385 4.12 3.64 7.29
N ARG A 386 3.05 4.13 7.94
CA ARG A 386 1.67 3.86 7.53
C ARG A 386 1.31 4.44 6.18
N ILE A 387 1.82 5.62 5.81
CA ILE A 387 1.58 6.23 4.49
C ILE A 387 2.25 5.41 3.38
N LEU A 388 3.49 4.98 3.58
CA LEU A 388 4.25 4.18 2.61
C LEU A 388 3.67 2.78 2.39
N GLY A 389 2.87 2.24 3.32
CA GLY A 389 2.15 0.98 3.12
C GLY A 389 3.08 -0.18 2.80
N ASP A 390 2.89 -0.84 1.66
CA ASP A 390 3.68 -2.03 1.27
C ASP A 390 5.16 -1.74 0.93
N TYR A 391 5.54 -0.45 0.88
CA TYR A 391 6.92 -0.01 0.74
C TYR A 391 7.68 0.07 2.07
N ALA A 392 6.97 0.02 3.21
CA ALA A 392 7.55 0.13 4.54
C ALA A 392 7.65 -1.24 5.24
N THR A 393 8.70 -1.43 6.05
CA THR A 393 8.84 -2.59 6.93
C THR A 393 9.68 -2.27 8.17
N GLY A 394 9.51 -3.07 9.22
CA GLY A 394 10.37 -3.05 10.40
C GLY A 394 11.55 -4.03 10.30
N LEU A 395 12.70 -3.64 10.85
CA LEU A 395 13.88 -4.46 11.07
C LEU A 395 14.20 -4.49 12.57
N SER A 396 14.52 -5.67 13.10
CA SER A 396 15.00 -5.79 14.48
C SER A 396 16.38 -5.14 14.60
N PHE A 397 16.59 -4.33 15.64
CA PHE A 397 17.91 -3.74 15.87
C PHE A 397 19.01 -4.80 16.02
N LYS A 398 18.68 -5.96 16.58
CA LYS A 398 19.59 -7.10 16.70
C LYS A 398 20.19 -7.56 15.36
N SER A 399 19.48 -7.38 14.25
CA SER A 399 19.99 -7.68 12.91
C SER A 399 21.08 -6.71 12.44
N LEU A 400 21.20 -5.56 13.10
CA LEU A 400 22.20 -4.51 12.86
C LEU A 400 23.35 -4.54 13.88
N GLU A 401 23.29 -5.41 14.89
CA GLU A 401 24.32 -5.54 15.93
C GLU A 401 25.45 -6.48 15.50
N ALA A 402 26.67 -6.15 15.92
CA ALA A 402 27.82 -7.02 15.77
C ALA A 402 27.70 -8.23 16.71
N THR A 403 27.77 -9.45 16.16
CA THR A 403 27.73 -10.67 16.97
C THR A 403 29.14 -11.06 17.43
N ARG A 404 29.29 -11.47 18.70
CA ARG A 404 30.57 -11.94 19.27
C ARG A 404 31.13 -13.20 18.59
N HIS A 405 30.25 -14.00 18.01
CA HIS A 405 30.59 -15.12 17.15
C HIS A 405 30.07 -14.74 15.77
N GLY A 406 30.97 -14.51 14.80
CA GLY A 406 30.57 -14.13 13.45
C GLY A 406 29.51 -15.11 12.95
N SER A 407 28.34 -14.59 12.56
CA SER A 407 27.31 -15.38 11.91
C SER A 407 27.96 -16.00 10.67
N GLY A 408 28.20 -17.32 10.69
CA GLY A 408 28.82 -18.02 9.57
C GLY A 408 28.04 -17.72 8.28
N GLY A 409 28.75 -17.51 7.18
CA GLY A 409 28.21 -17.04 5.89
C GLY A 409 27.18 -17.94 5.20
N GLY A 410 26.63 -18.95 5.89
CA GLY A 410 25.56 -19.83 5.39
C GLY A 410 24.31 -19.90 6.31
N ALA A 411 24.23 -19.11 7.37
CA ALA A 411 23.06 -19.06 8.25
C ALA A 411 21.86 -18.37 7.58
N ALA A 412 20.65 -18.84 7.85
CA ALA A 412 19.43 -18.20 7.38
C ALA A 412 19.35 -16.75 7.89
N SER A 413 18.95 -15.82 7.02
CA SER A 413 18.87 -14.38 7.29
C SER A 413 17.47 -13.83 6.97
N PRO A 414 16.40 -14.37 7.57
CA PRO A 414 15.01 -14.01 7.23
C PRO A 414 14.72 -12.51 7.42
N ASP A 415 15.37 -11.88 8.42
CA ASP A 415 15.24 -10.44 8.67
C ASP A 415 15.83 -9.56 7.57
N ILE A 416 16.86 -10.03 6.86
CA ILE A 416 17.44 -9.33 5.70
C ILE A 416 16.67 -9.68 4.44
N ALA A 417 16.25 -10.94 4.29
CA ALA A 417 15.49 -11.42 3.14
C ALA A 417 14.17 -10.66 2.94
N LYS A 418 13.46 -10.31 4.03
CA LYS A 418 12.21 -9.53 3.94
C LYS A 418 12.39 -8.08 3.45
N LEU A 419 13.63 -7.58 3.39
CA LEU A 419 13.92 -6.21 2.96
C LEU A 419 13.90 -6.05 1.43
N ALA A 420 13.93 -7.16 0.69
CA ALA A 420 13.88 -7.14 -0.77
C ALA A 420 12.62 -6.40 -1.27
N GLY A 421 12.83 -5.38 -2.11
CA GLY A 421 11.76 -4.54 -2.66
C GLY A 421 11.14 -3.54 -1.67
N THR A 422 11.69 -3.36 -0.47
CA THR A 422 11.25 -2.32 0.47
C THR A 422 12.00 -1.01 0.23
N ARG A 423 11.36 0.13 0.56
CA ARG A 423 11.95 1.48 0.36
C ARG A 423 12.16 2.22 1.68
N PHE A 424 11.34 1.94 2.68
CA PHE A 424 11.43 2.54 4.02
C PHE A 424 11.58 1.46 5.08
N VAL A 425 12.69 1.47 5.81
CA VAL A 425 12.96 0.46 6.85
C VAL A 425 13.14 1.17 8.18
N THR A 426 12.34 0.78 9.16
CA THR A 426 12.42 1.32 10.51
C THR A 426 13.05 0.31 11.46
N SER A 427 13.87 0.80 12.38
CA SER A 427 14.39 0.04 13.50
C SER A 427 14.33 0.93 14.75
N SER A 428 14.10 0.32 15.90
CA SER A 428 14.02 1.02 17.18
C SER A 428 14.77 0.25 18.24
N GLU A 429 15.55 0.94 19.04
CA GLU A 429 16.38 0.36 20.07
C GLU A 429 16.19 1.10 21.40
N THR A 430 16.20 0.35 22.50
CA THR A 430 16.18 0.90 23.86
C THR A 430 17.49 0.69 24.62
N SER A 431 18.33 -0.25 24.19
CA SER A 431 19.66 -0.57 24.74
C SER A 431 20.28 -1.71 23.92
N GLY A 432 21.47 -1.56 23.35
CA GLY A 432 22.06 -2.62 22.56
C GLY A 432 23.51 -2.39 22.14
N GLY A 433 24.00 -3.33 21.34
CA GLY A 433 25.41 -3.57 21.07
C GLY A 433 25.98 -2.69 19.95
N ALA A 434 27.30 -2.83 19.73
CA ALA A 434 28.00 -2.12 18.67
C ALA A 434 27.40 -2.44 17.28
N PHE A 435 27.43 -1.46 16.37
CA PHE A 435 26.93 -1.66 15.01
C PHE A 435 27.74 -2.70 14.21
N ASN A 436 27.03 -3.53 13.45
CA ASN A 436 27.61 -4.35 12.40
C ASN A 436 27.82 -3.51 11.14
N VAL A 437 29.01 -2.93 11.04
CA VAL A 437 29.38 -2.02 9.95
C VAL A 437 29.29 -2.69 8.57
N ALA A 438 29.55 -3.99 8.47
CA ALA A 438 29.44 -4.70 7.19
C ALA A 438 27.99 -4.79 6.72
N ILE A 439 27.05 -5.13 7.61
CA ILE A 439 25.61 -5.17 7.30
C ILE A 439 25.11 -3.77 6.94
N ILE A 440 25.47 -2.73 7.70
CA ILE A 440 25.06 -1.35 7.40
C ILE A 440 25.58 -0.91 6.02
N LYS A 441 26.86 -1.17 5.73
CA LYS A 441 27.45 -0.84 4.43
C LYS A 441 26.78 -1.58 3.28
N GLY A 442 26.39 -2.84 3.48
CA GLY A 442 25.58 -3.60 2.54
C GLY A 442 24.21 -2.96 2.32
N LEU A 443 23.43 -2.77 3.39
CA LEU A 443 22.04 -2.26 3.32
C LEU A 443 21.91 -0.85 2.77
N THR A 444 22.93 -0.01 2.95
CA THR A 444 22.97 1.36 2.43
C THR A 444 23.72 1.49 1.11
N GLY A 445 24.48 0.46 0.72
CA GLY A 445 25.28 0.48 -0.49
C GLY A 445 24.47 0.16 -1.75
N ARG A 446 25.19 0.01 -2.86
CA ARG A 446 24.65 -0.35 -4.17
C ARG A 446 25.11 -1.71 -4.67
N ASP A 447 25.72 -2.49 -3.79
CA ASP A 447 26.20 -3.83 -4.09
C ASP A 447 25.10 -4.87 -3.79
N PRO A 448 25.04 -5.98 -4.55
CA PRO A 448 24.09 -7.04 -4.28
C PRO A 448 24.27 -7.67 -2.89
N ILE A 449 23.15 -7.92 -2.19
CA ILE A 449 23.12 -8.63 -0.92
C ILE A 449 22.52 -10.01 -1.14
N THR A 450 23.25 -11.05 -0.70
CA THR A 450 22.74 -12.41 -0.64
C THR A 450 22.03 -12.65 0.69
N ALA A 451 20.80 -13.14 0.62
CA ALA A 451 19.98 -13.47 1.78
C ALA A 451 19.26 -14.81 1.59
N ARG A 452 18.83 -15.40 2.70
CA ARG A 452 18.16 -16.71 2.67
C ARG A 452 16.96 -16.72 3.63
N HIS A 453 15.78 -17.01 3.10
CA HIS A 453 14.61 -17.29 3.92
C HIS A 453 14.76 -18.65 4.62
N LEU A 454 14.07 -18.82 5.75
CA LEU A 454 14.05 -20.10 6.46
C LEU A 454 13.54 -21.22 5.54
N ASN A 455 14.31 -22.31 5.43
CA ASN A 455 14.01 -23.47 4.59
C ASN A 455 13.80 -23.18 3.09
N LYS A 456 14.35 -22.09 2.57
CA LYS A 456 14.36 -21.78 1.12
C LYS A 456 15.79 -21.68 0.59
N GLU A 457 15.90 -21.63 -0.73
CA GLU A 457 17.14 -21.32 -1.43
C GLU A 457 17.59 -19.88 -1.11
N GLU A 458 18.90 -19.65 -1.22
CA GLU A 458 19.45 -18.30 -1.15
C GLU A 458 19.07 -17.52 -2.41
N PHE A 459 18.92 -16.21 -2.26
CA PHE A 459 18.70 -15.31 -3.38
C PHE A 459 19.47 -14.02 -3.15
N THR A 460 19.69 -13.29 -4.24
CA THR A 460 20.44 -12.04 -4.23
C THR A 460 19.55 -10.90 -4.71
N PHE A 461 19.63 -9.74 -4.04
CA PHE A 461 18.89 -8.54 -4.42
C PHE A 461 19.74 -7.28 -4.24
N LEU A 462 19.39 -6.23 -4.99
CA LEU A 462 19.97 -4.91 -4.79
C LEU A 462 19.17 -4.16 -3.70
N PRO A 463 19.85 -3.49 -2.74
CA PRO A 463 19.17 -2.66 -1.75
C PRO A 463 18.46 -1.47 -2.43
N ASN A 464 17.17 -1.31 -2.13
CA ASN A 464 16.35 -0.18 -2.60
C ASN A 464 15.85 0.70 -1.43
N LEU A 465 16.36 0.45 -0.22
CA LEU A 465 15.79 0.93 1.04
C LEU A 465 16.58 2.09 1.63
N LYS A 466 15.87 2.91 2.41
CA LYS A 466 16.44 3.88 3.35
C LYS A 466 16.19 3.38 4.77
N LEU A 467 17.25 3.28 5.56
CA LEU A 467 17.21 2.79 6.94
C LEU A 467 17.06 3.96 7.92
N PHE A 468 16.03 3.89 8.76
CA PHE A 468 15.73 4.84 9.83
C PHE A 468 15.80 4.14 11.17
N ILE A 469 16.73 4.57 12.03
CA ILE A 469 16.95 3.97 13.33
C ILE A 469 16.61 5.00 14.41
N SER A 470 15.59 4.71 15.21
CA SER A 470 15.23 5.52 16.37
C SER A 470 16.02 5.08 17.59
N LEU A 471 16.77 6.02 18.16
CA LEU A 471 17.71 5.79 19.26
C LEU A 471 17.49 6.80 20.38
N ASN A 472 17.72 6.36 21.61
CA ASN A 472 17.89 7.26 22.76
C ASN A 472 19.36 7.64 22.93
N GLU A 473 20.25 6.67 22.81
CA GLU A 473 21.72 6.80 22.89
C GLU A 473 22.37 6.21 21.64
N GLN A 474 23.53 6.71 21.24
CA GLN A 474 24.21 6.24 20.04
C GLN A 474 24.95 4.90 20.29
N PRO A 475 24.76 3.87 19.45
CA PRO A 475 25.46 2.60 19.58
C PRO A 475 26.98 2.76 19.42
N PRO A 476 27.81 1.87 20.01
CA PRO A 476 29.25 1.92 19.77
C PRO A 476 29.62 1.63 18.30
N VAL A 477 30.64 2.31 17.78
CA VAL A 477 31.18 2.09 16.42
C VAL A 477 32.69 1.99 16.46
N HIS A 478 33.22 0.81 16.14
CA HIS A 478 34.66 0.57 16.11
C HIS A 478 35.33 0.91 14.76
N ASP A 479 34.56 1.14 13.69
CA ASP A 479 35.09 1.53 12.37
C ASP A 479 35.40 3.04 12.33
N GLN A 480 36.66 3.39 12.01
CA GLN A 480 37.15 4.77 11.93
C GLN A 480 37.36 5.25 10.48
N SER A 481 36.91 4.46 9.49
CA SER A 481 37.05 4.77 8.07
C SER A 481 36.14 5.92 7.64
N VAL A 482 36.63 6.74 6.72
CA VAL A 482 35.85 7.83 6.12
C VAL A 482 34.56 7.28 5.49
N GLY A 483 34.65 6.17 4.76
CA GLY A 483 33.51 5.55 4.09
C GLY A 483 32.41 4.98 5.00
N PHE A 484 32.64 4.84 6.32
CA PHE A 484 31.53 4.63 7.27
C PHE A 484 30.94 5.97 7.72
N TRP A 485 31.78 6.90 8.17
CA TRP A 485 31.35 8.15 8.80
C TRP A 485 30.70 9.17 7.84
N GLU A 486 30.77 8.94 6.53
CA GLU A 486 29.98 9.68 5.53
C GLU A 486 28.52 9.21 5.44
N ARG A 487 28.19 7.98 5.88
CA ARG A 487 26.86 7.38 5.76
C ARG A 487 25.82 7.80 6.82
N PRO A 488 26.17 7.97 8.12
CA PRO A 488 25.15 8.31 9.11
C PRO A 488 24.71 9.77 8.98
N HIS A 489 23.39 9.98 9.02
CA HIS A 489 22.75 11.29 9.17
C HIS A 489 22.03 11.32 10.52
N LEU A 490 22.63 11.97 11.52
CA LEU A 490 22.07 12.11 12.87
C LEU A 490 21.11 13.30 12.94
N ILE A 491 19.81 13.01 13.02
CA ILE A 491 18.75 14.02 13.09
C ILE A 491 18.36 14.20 14.57
N PRO A 492 18.66 15.36 15.17
CA PRO A 492 18.36 15.60 16.59
C PRO A 492 16.88 15.94 16.81
N PHE A 493 16.23 15.23 17.73
CA PHE A 493 14.88 15.50 18.21
C PHE A 493 14.96 16.01 19.66
N ASN A 494 15.17 17.33 19.77
CA ASN A 494 15.52 17.99 21.04
C ASN A 494 14.31 18.31 21.93
N GLN A 495 13.09 18.29 21.39
CA GLN A 495 11.88 18.60 22.14
C GLN A 495 11.48 17.47 23.09
N CYS A 496 10.76 17.79 24.16
CA CYS A 496 10.17 16.81 25.07
C CYS A 496 8.68 17.12 25.30
N TYR A 497 7.82 16.14 25.03
CA TYR A 497 6.35 16.24 25.11
C TYR A 497 5.78 15.43 26.28
N ALA A 498 6.59 15.20 27.33
CA ALA A 498 6.21 14.33 28.44
C ALA A 498 5.06 14.90 29.29
N GLU A 499 4.98 16.23 29.40
CA GLU A 499 4.03 16.93 30.29
C GLU A 499 2.64 17.05 29.67
N HIS A 500 2.55 17.23 28.35
CA HIS A 500 1.29 17.46 27.62
C HIS A 500 1.16 16.56 26.38
N PRO A 501 1.04 15.23 26.55
CA PRO A 501 0.92 14.33 25.41
C PRO A 501 -0.47 14.42 24.76
N ASP A 502 -0.54 14.88 23.51
CA ASP A 502 -1.75 14.71 22.70
C ASP A 502 -1.88 13.23 22.26
N ARG A 503 -2.77 12.51 22.92
CA ARG A 503 -3.02 11.08 22.66
C ARG A 503 -3.72 10.83 21.31
N THR A 504 -4.32 11.85 20.72
CA THR A 504 -5.05 11.78 19.44
C THR A 504 -4.20 12.21 18.24
N LEU A 505 -2.99 12.72 18.49
CA LEU A 505 -2.13 13.28 17.44
C LEU A 505 -1.86 12.29 16.30
N LYS A 506 -1.64 11.01 16.61
CA LYS A 506 -1.38 9.99 15.57
C LYS A 506 -2.56 9.83 14.61
N ASP A 507 -3.78 9.87 15.13
CA ASP A 507 -4.99 9.75 14.32
C ASP A 507 -5.22 11.02 13.48
N LYS A 508 -4.97 12.19 14.07
CA LYS A 508 -5.01 13.48 13.34
C LYS A 508 -4.00 13.50 12.18
N LEU A 509 -2.77 13.05 12.41
CA LEU A 509 -1.75 12.99 11.38
C LEU A 509 -2.10 11.99 10.27
N LEU A 510 -2.68 10.84 10.60
CA LEU A 510 -3.12 9.88 9.57
C LEU A 510 -4.32 10.37 8.78
N ALA A 511 -5.20 11.19 9.37
CA ALA A 511 -6.28 11.84 8.64
C ALA A 511 -5.74 12.76 7.52
N GLU A 512 -4.53 13.31 7.70
CA GLU A 512 -3.83 14.13 6.70
C GLU A 512 -2.93 13.31 5.76
N GLY A 513 -3.02 11.98 5.76
CA GLY A 513 -2.10 11.10 5.02
C GLY A 513 -1.96 11.40 3.52
N ARG A 514 -3.03 11.91 2.88
CA ARG A 514 -3.01 12.37 1.47
C ARG A 514 -2.11 13.60 1.28
N GLY A 515 -2.27 14.62 2.13
CA GLY A 515 -1.47 15.85 2.08
C GLY A 515 -0.02 15.58 2.48
N ILE A 516 0.22 14.68 3.43
CA ILE A 516 1.57 14.26 3.81
C ILE A 516 2.26 13.52 2.66
N LEU A 517 1.56 12.64 1.94
CA LEU A 517 2.11 11.97 0.75
C LEU A 517 2.50 12.99 -0.33
N TRP A 518 1.66 13.99 -0.59
CA TRP A 518 1.99 15.10 -1.48
C TRP A 518 3.25 15.85 -1.01
N TRP A 519 3.31 16.20 0.29
CA TRP A 519 4.44 16.87 0.90
C TRP A 519 5.75 16.06 0.76
N MET A 520 5.69 14.72 0.87
CA MET A 520 6.83 13.84 0.66
C MET A 520 7.30 13.84 -0.81
N VAL A 521 6.38 13.80 -1.78
CA VAL A 521 6.74 13.87 -3.21
C VAL A 521 7.39 15.21 -3.55
N GLN A 522 6.91 16.34 -2.99
CA GLN A 522 7.60 17.63 -3.11
C GLN A 522 9.03 17.57 -2.52
N GLY A 523 9.21 16.86 -1.41
CA GLY A 523 10.52 16.55 -0.86
C GLY A 523 11.42 15.76 -1.80
N CYS A 524 10.85 14.81 -2.55
CA CYS A 524 11.58 14.00 -3.52
C CYS A 524 12.09 14.88 -4.67
N LEU A 525 11.26 15.79 -5.17
CA LEU A 525 11.63 16.74 -6.22
C LEU A 525 12.69 17.73 -5.74
N ALA A 526 12.55 18.25 -4.52
CA ALA A 526 13.55 19.13 -3.91
C ALA A 526 14.90 18.40 -3.72
N TRP A 527 14.86 17.15 -3.25
CA TRP A 527 16.05 16.30 -3.12
C TRP A 527 16.75 16.08 -4.46
N GLN A 528 16.01 15.80 -5.54
CA GLN A 528 16.62 15.61 -6.86
C GLN A 528 17.36 16.85 -7.36
N LYS A 529 16.87 18.05 -7.01
CA LYS A 529 17.48 19.32 -7.42
C LYS A 529 18.68 19.71 -6.56
N GLU A 530 18.60 19.48 -5.26
CA GLU A 530 19.54 20.05 -4.28
C GLU A 530 20.46 19.01 -3.61
N GLY A 531 20.16 17.73 -3.80
CA GLY A 531 20.65 16.65 -2.94
C GLY A 531 20.10 16.77 -1.52
N LEU A 532 20.56 15.87 -0.64
CA LEU A 532 20.18 15.94 0.78
C LEU A 532 20.65 17.25 1.45
N ALA A 533 21.79 17.80 1.02
CA ALA A 533 22.38 19.03 1.57
C ALA A 533 22.38 19.04 3.12
N ARG A 534 23.16 18.12 3.70
CA ARG A 534 23.22 17.86 5.16
C ARG A 534 23.37 19.17 5.97
N PRO A 535 22.39 19.57 6.80
CA PRO A 535 22.45 20.80 7.59
C PRO A 535 23.53 20.74 8.67
N LYS A 536 23.97 21.92 9.15
CA LYS A 536 24.99 22.04 10.20
C LYS A 536 24.64 21.25 11.46
N ALA A 537 23.40 21.30 11.93
CA ALA A 537 22.95 20.52 13.09
C ALA A 537 23.21 19.01 12.93
N VAL A 538 23.01 18.45 11.73
CA VAL A 538 23.28 17.04 11.44
C VAL A 538 24.78 16.76 11.34
N GLN A 539 25.55 17.69 10.75
CA GLN A 539 27.01 17.57 10.66
C GLN A 539 27.67 17.60 12.05
N ASP A 540 27.23 18.51 12.92
CA ASP A 540 27.75 18.69 14.26
C ASP A 540 27.48 17.42 15.11
N GLU A 541 26.28 16.84 15.02
CA GLU A 541 25.94 15.56 15.68
C GLU A 541 26.79 14.38 15.19
N VAL A 542 26.98 14.24 13.88
CA VAL A 542 27.86 13.19 13.31
C VAL A 542 29.29 13.36 13.82
N GLN A 543 29.79 14.60 13.85
CA GLN A 543 31.15 14.90 14.29
C GLN A 543 31.32 14.64 15.80
N ALA A 544 30.33 15.04 16.61
CA ALA A 544 30.32 14.76 18.04
C ALA A 544 30.33 13.24 18.32
N TYR A 545 29.49 12.49 17.60
CA TYR A 545 29.45 11.03 17.69
C TYR A 545 30.77 10.39 17.26
N LYS A 546 31.36 10.82 16.15
CA LYS A 546 32.67 10.33 15.71
C LYS A 546 33.78 10.56 16.74
N VAL A 547 33.78 11.72 17.39
CA VAL A 547 34.75 12.06 18.44
C VAL A 547 34.53 11.21 19.69
N SER A 548 33.27 10.94 20.08
CA SER A 548 32.97 10.08 21.22
C SER A 548 33.41 8.63 21.00
N GLN A 549 33.39 8.15 19.75
CA GLN A 549 33.85 6.82 19.36
C GLN A 549 35.36 6.74 19.04
N ALA A 550 36.13 7.82 19.26
CA ALA A 550 37.56 7.77 19.00
C ALA A 550 38.24 6.82 20.01
N PRO A 551 39.20 5.97 19.60
CA PRO A 551 39.85 5.02 20.50
C PRO A 551 40.47 5.64 21.75
N LEU A 552 40.88 6.92 21.68
CA LEU A 552 41.36 7.64 22.85
C LEU A 552 40.24 7.96 23.83
N THR A 553 39.10 8.42 23.33
CA THR A 553 37.93 8.78 24.14
C THR A 553 37.39 7.55 24.87
N GLU A 554 37.27 6.42 24.16
CA GLU A 554 36.88 5.13 24.77
C GLU A 554 37.87 4.73 25.88
N PHE A 555 39.18 4.76 25.58
CA PHE A 555 40.22 4.45 26.55
C PHE A 555 40.13 5.33 27.81
N ILE A 556 39.98 6.65 27.64
CA ILE A 556 39.84 7.58 28.77
C ILE A 556 38.62 7.20 29.61
N SER A 557 37.47 6.96 28.97
CA SER A 557 36.22 6.65 29.69
C SER A 557 36.25 5.31 30.44
N GLU A 558 36.96 4.31 29.92
CA GLU A 558 36.96 2.95 30.47
C GLU A 558 38.09 2.68 31.47
N ARG A 559 39.24 3.33 31.29
CA ARG A 559 40.47 3.01 32.03
C ARG A 559 40.95 4.13 32.92
N LEU A 560 40.46 5.36 32.75
CA LEU A 560 40.96 6.52 33.48
C LEU A 560 39.88 7.14 34.36
N VAL A 561 40.34 7.75 35.45
CA VAL A 561 39.54 8.61 36.32
C VAL A 561 39.94 10.05 36.05
N VAL A 562 38.96 10.91 35.80
CA VAL A 562 39.17 12.33 35.47
C VAL A 562 38.76 13.17 36.67
N THR A 563 39.73 13.66 37.44
CA THR A 563 39.49 14.68 38.49
C THR A 563 40.66 15.67 38.54
N PRO A 564 40.41 16.96 38.86
CA PRO A 564 41.44 18.01 38.81
C PRO A 564 42.70 17.74 39.63
N GLU A 565 42.60 16.90 40.66
CA GLU A 565 43.65 16.62 41.64
C GLU A 565 44.61 15.52 41.19
N LEU A 566 44.28 14.77 40.13
CA LEU A 566 45.09 13.66 39.66
C LEU A 566 46.13 14.10 38.63
N GLU A 567 47.27 13.44 38.64
CA GLU A 567 48.28 13.55 37.58
C GLU A 567 48.81 12.16 37.25
N CYS A 568 49.08 11.91 35.96
CA CYS A 568 49.60 10.63 35.52
C CYS A 568 50.71 10.77 34.47
N PRO A 569 51.84 10.05 34.64
CA PRO A 569 52.91 10.03 33.65
C PRO A 569 52.44 9.55 32.27
N ALA A 570 52.80 10.29 31.22
CA ALA A 570 52.42 9.97 29.85
C ALA A 570 52.86 8.57 29.38
N ALA A 571 53.96 8.05 29.93
CA ALA A 571 54.43 6.70 29.65
C ALA A 571 53.48 5.64 30.23
N GLN A 572 53.05 5.80 31.48
CA GLN A 572 52.13 4.87 32.15
C GLN A 572 50.78 4.83 31.44
N LEU A 573 50.24 5.99 31.06
CA LEU A 573 48.99 6.06 30.30
C LEU A 573 49.10 5.35 28.93
N TYR A 574 50.22 5.50 28.24
CA TYR A 574 50.40 4.83 26.95
C TYR A 574 50.60 3.31 27.10
N ASP A 575 51.26 2.86 28.18
CA ASP A 575 51.41 1.45 28.47
C ASP A 575 50.05 0.81 28.82
N GLU A 576 49.23 1.46 29.65
CA GLU A 576 47.85 1.02 29.90
C GLU A 576 47.01 1.06 28.61
N TYR A 577 47.13 2.11 27.79
CA TYR A 577 46.47 2.18 26.49
C TYR A 577 46.85 1.00 25.60
N LYS A 578 48.13 0.58 25.59
CA LYS A 578 48.53 -0.59 24.80
C LYS A 578 47.82 -1.85 25.27
N VAL A 579 47.74 -2.06 26.59
CA VAL A 579 47.03 -3.21 27.18
C VAL A 579 45.57 -3.18 26.76
N TRP A 580 44.88 -2.06 26.98
CA TRP A 580 43.49 -1.87 26.58
C TRP A 580 43.29 -2.06 25.06
N ALA A 581 44.19 -1.52 24.23
CA ALA A 581 44.12 -1.65 22.78
C ALA A 581 44.34 -3.10 22.31
N ASP A 582 45.19 -3.87 23.00
CA ASP A 582 45.41 -5.29 22.73
C ASP A 582 44.19 -6.14 23.12
N GLU A 583 43.55 -5.85 24.27
CA GLU A 583 42.29 -6.47 24.68
C GLU A 583 41.16 -6.22 23.67
N ARG A 584 41.09 -4.99 23.15
CA ARG A 584 40.17 -4.57 22.08
C ARG A 584 40.56 -5.06 20.69
N ARG A 585 41.70 -5.75 20.56
CA ARG A 585 42.28 -6.25 19.30
C ARG A 585 42.44 -5.15 18.24
N LEU A 586 42.73 -3.92 18.66
CA LEU A 586 42.95 -2.79 17.75
C LEU A 586 44.24 -3.01 16.96
N ASN A 587 44.15 -2.87 15.64
CA ASN A 587 45.28 -3.06 14.73
C ASN A 587 45.39 -1.93 13.69
N GLY A 588 46.52 -1.89 12.99
CA GLY A 588 46.78 -0.92 11.92
C GLY A 588 46.57 0.53 12.33
N ARG A 589 45.78 1.28 11.54
CA ARG A 589 45.51 2.72 11.76
C ARG A 589 44.59 3.02 12.96
N ALA A 590 43.88 2.01 13.47
CA ALA A 590 42.99 2.13 14.62
C ALA A 590 43.77 2.12 15.95
N ARG A 591 44.90 1.42 16.01
CA ARG A 591 45.82 1.48 17.15
C ARG A 591 46.63 2.77 17.10
N LEU A 592 46.52 3.60 18.14
CA LEU A 592 47.28 4.83 18.24
C LEU A 592 48.75 4.50 18.52
N THR A 593 49.64 5.05 17.70
CA THR A 593 51.08 5.04 18.00
C THR A 593 51.34 5.98 19.17
N ARG A 594 52.46 5.79 19.88
CA ARG A 594 52.87 6.65 21.00
C ARG A 594 52.80 8.14 20.68
N THR A 595 53.29 8.52 19.50
CA THR A 595 53.26 9.91 19.02
C THR A 595 51.84 10.41 18.79
N ARG A 596 50.98 9.60 18.17
CA ARG A 596 49.58 9.98 17.92
C ARG A 596 48.78 10.03 19.22
N PHE A 597 48.96 9.05 20.10
CA PHE A 597 48.36 9.02 21.44
C PHE A 597 48.72 10.29 22.22
N GLY A 598 50.01 10.64 22.29
CA GLY A 598 50.44 11.85 22.99
C GLY A 598 49.89 13.14 22.37
N ARG A 599 49.80 13.21 21.03
CA ARG A 599 49.20 14.36 20.34
C ARG A 599 47.72 14.50 20.65
N GLU A 600 46.96 13.41 20.62
CA GLU A 600 45.52 13.44 20.89
C GLU A 600 45.24 13.69 22.39
N MET A 601 46.00 13.09 23.31
CA MET A 601 45.91 13.36 24.76
C MET A 601 46.16 14.83 25.10
N GLY A 602 47.17 15.45 24.49
CA GLY A 602 47.49 16.86 24.69
C GLY A 602 46.45 17.85 24.15
N LYS A 603 45.43 17.39 23.42
CA LYS A 603 44.27 18.22 23.06
C LYS A 603 43.19 18.24 24.14
N VAL A 604 43.15 17.21 24.98
CA VAL A 604 42.07 16.98 25.95
C VAL A 604 42.52 17.29 27.38
N HIS A 605 43.80 17.02 27.68
CA HIS A 605 44.38 17.24 29.00
C HIS A 605 45.62 18.15 28.92
N GLU A 606 45.75 19.03 29.90
CA GLU A 606 46.95 19.86 30.04
C GLU A 606 48.17 18.96 30.28
N LYS A 607 49.26 19.24 29.56
CA LYS A 607 50.53 18.52 29.69
C LYS A 607 51.55 19.40 30.38
N GLN A 608 52.28 18.84 31.34
CA GLN A 608 53.40 19.51 31.99
C GLN A 608 54.69 18.69 31.84
N HIS A 609 55.81 19.39 31.69
CA HIS A 609 57.13 18.79 31.58
C HIS A 609 57.83 18.84 32.95
N THR A 610 58.11 17.67 33.50
CA THR A 610 58.79 17.51 34.80
C THR A 610 60.18 16.90 34.59
N ARG A 611 61.02 16.91 35.65
CA ARG A 611 62.32 16.21 35.64
C ARG A 611 62.20 14.69 35.40
N LYS A 612 61.01 14.10 35.62
CA LYS A 612 60.73 12.66 35.46
C LYS A 612 60.04 12.33 34.13
N GLY A 613 59.73 13.34 33.30
CA GLY A 613 59.07 13.17 32.00
C GLY A 613 57.83 14.04 31.84
N THR A 614 57.05 13.77 30.78
CA THR A 614 55.78 14.45 30.52
C THR A 614 54.67 13.83 31.37
N VAL A 615 53.88 14.67 32.03
CA VAL A 615 52.76 14.29 32.89
C VAL A 615 51.51 14.98 32.35
N TYR A 616 50.37 14.29 32.41
CA TYR A 616 49.06 14.88 32.11
C TYR A 616 48.30 15.16 33.40
N MET A 617 47.72 16.36 33.49
CA MET A 617 46.98 16.82 34.65
C MET A 617 45.49 16.49 34.53
N GLY A 618 44.83 16.34 35.67
CA GLY A 618 43.40 16.10 35.77
C GLY A 618 42.99 14.64 35.53
N ILE A 619 43.94 13.70 35.47
CA ILE A 619 43.68 12.29 35.13
C ILE A 619 44.58 11.29 35.89
N GLY A 620 44.02 10.12 36.18
CA GLY A 620 44.71 8.97 36.77
C GLY A 620 44.19 7.62 36.23
N LEU A 621 44.90 6.52 36.51
CA LEU A 621 44.49 5.17 36.14
C LEU A 621 43.40 4.65 37.08
N GLY A 622 42.34 4.04 36.55
CA GLY A 622 41.14 3.60 37.29
C GLY A 622 41.28 2.34 38.15
N GLY A 623 42.49 1.97 38.55
CA GLY A 623 42.78 0.71 39.25
C GLY A 623 43.64 0.86 40.52
N GLY A 624 43.75 2.05 41.08
CA GLY A 624 44.61 2.29 42.24
C GLY A 624 44.12 3.43 43.13
N PHE A 625 43.02 3.21 43.85
CA PHE A 625 42.71 3.87 45.11
C PHE A 625 42.22 2.83 46.11
#